data_AF-A0A3D5V1B9-F1
#
_entry.id   AF-A0A3D5V1B9-F1
#
_cell.length_a   1.000
_cell.length_b   1.000
_cell.length_c   1.000
_cell.angle_alpha   90.00
_cell.angle_beta   90.00
_cell.angle_gamma   90.00
#
_symmetry.space_group_name_H-M   'P 1'
#
loop_
_entity.id
_entity.type
_entity.pdbx_description
1 polymer ?
#
loop_
_entity_poly.entity_id
_entity_poly.type
_entity_poly.pdbx_seq_one_letter_code
_entity_poly.pdbx_strand_id
1 'polypeptide(L)'
;MTPPTARDLAIQVMPVSPEATCAAVFNRLLSDPETRHIPVVWNGRPIGLISRKNFLLTYVRMYGAELYGRRPVKELMERDILIVDAKTSCEAINARARNAFGDGRMRPFVVTDGGIYAGIGNAEKLMMVMADLATARAAALEEQTRRAEAANASKTQFLASMSHELRTPLNAIIGFADLMRLKTMGEMHPPRYGEYIEDIHRSGVHLLKMINELLDMAKIESGHVELCETIFHPMNVGLEVVQMLRQSIANAKLQLHIDVVDGLPPIHADQQQIRRVLINLLSNAIKYTPAGGTVTLAVC
;
A
#
# COMPACT_ATOMS: atom_id res chain seq x y z
N MET A 1 6.97 -12.38 21.07
CA MET A 1 8.24 -13.13 21.03
C MET A 1 9.38 -12.15 20.85
N THR A 2 10.46 -12.31 21.60
CA THR A 2 11.68 -11.52 21.40
C THR A 2 12.25 -11.84 20.01
N PRO A 3 12.62 -10.84 19.20
CA PRO A 3 13.18 -11.09 17.87
C PRO A 3 14.50 -11.87 17.97
N PRO A 4 14.77 -12.81 17.05
CA PRO A 4 16.01 -13.57 17.05
C PRO A 4 17.21 -12.65 16.81
N THR A 5 18.33 -13.02 17.41
CA THR A 5 19.54 -12.19 17.51
C THR A 5 20.78 -12.90 16.96
N ALA A 6 21.89 -12.17 16.84
CA ALA A 6 23.18 -12.71 16.43
C ALA A 6 23.63 -13.87 17.32
N ARG A 7 23.29 -13.85 18.62
CA ARG A 7 23.58 -14.94 19.56
C ARG A 7 22.92 -16.25 19.12
N ASP A 8 21.68 -16.19 18.63
CA ASP A 8 20.95 -17.37 18.17
C ASP A 8 21.54 -17.97 16.89
N LEU A 9 22.33 -17.18 16.15
CA LEU A 9 22.99 -17.57 14.91
C LEU A 9 24.44 -18.04 15.12
N ALA A 10 25.00 -17.82 16.31
CA ALA A 10 26.41 -18.07 16.59
C ALA A 10 26.72 -19.57 16.70
N ILE A 11 27.69 -20.04 15.94
CA ILE A 11 28.31 -21.36 16.08
C ILE A 11 29.68 -21.15 16.74
N GLN A 12 29.96 -21.95 17.76
CA GLN A 12 31.27 -21.96 18.38
C GLN A 12 32.30 -22.61 17.46
N VAL A 13 33.26 -21.81 17.02
CA VAL A 13 34.46 -22.27 16.32
C VAL A 13 35.67 -21.81 17.12
N MET A 14 36.56 -22.72 17.48
CA MET A 14 37.75 -22.38 18.25
C MET A 14 38.61 -21.38 17.46
N PRO A 15 38.96 -20.21 18.01
CA PRO A 15 39.77 -19.23 17.29
C PRO A 15 41.24 -19.65 17.21
N VAL A 16 42.01 -18.96 16.38
CA VAL A 16 43.48 -19.07 16.33
C VAL A 16 44.13 -17.72 16.64
N SER A 17 45.34 -17.77 17.20
CA SER A 17 46.18 -16.57 17.37
C SER A 17 46.64 -16.05 16.01
N PRO A 18 46.77 -14.72 15.81
CA PRO A 18 47.40 -14.14 14.63
C PRO A 18 48.83 -14.64 14.38
N GLU A 19 49.53 -15.06 15.42
CA GLU A 19 50.91 -15.59 15.34
C GLU A 19 50.95 -17.10 15.07
N ALA A 20 49.80 -17.79 15.00
CA ALA A 20 49.76 -19.20 14.62
C ALA A 20 50.31 -19.37 13.20
N THR A 21 51.10 -20.42 12.96
CA THR A 21 51.68 -20.67 11.65
C THR A 21 50.62 -21.13 10.65
N CYS A 22 50.77 -20.78 9.38
CA CYS A 22 49.88 -21.28 8.33
C CYS A 22 49.87 -22.82 8.25
N ALA A 23 51.00 -23.48 8.53
CA ALA A 23 51.04 -24.95 8.60
C ALA A 23 50.13 -25.54 9.70
N ALA A 24 50.06 -24.92 10.87
CA ALA A 24 49.17 -25.36 11.95
C ALA A 24 47.69 -25.21 11.57
N VAL A 25 47.35 -24.10 10.92
CA VAL A 25 45.99 -23.84 10.41
C VAL A 25 45.62 -24.82 9.29
N PHE A 26 46.56 -25.12 8.39
CA PHE A 26 46.37 -26.11 7.33
C PHE A 26 46.05 -27.50 7.89
N ASN A 27 46.87 -27.98 8.84
CA ASN A 27 46.65 -29.28 9.49
C ASN A 27 45.29 -29.34 10.18
N ARG A 28 44.89 -28.26 10.87
CA ARG A 28 43.57 -28.18 11.50
C ARG A 28 42.44 -28.28 10.48
N LEU A 29 42.53 -27.60 9.34
CA LEU A 29 41.53 -27.68 8.29
C LEU A 29 41.47 -29.08 7.65
N LEU A 30 42.57 -29.82 7.61
CA LEU A 30 42.55 -31.22 7.16
C LEU A 30 41.87 -32.14 8.17
N SER A 31 42.10 -31.94 9.47
CA SER A 31 41.51 -32.74 10.54
C SER A 31 40.02 -32.46 10.77
N ASP A 32 39.54 -31.28 10.40
CA ASP A 32 38.14 -30.88 10.50
C ASP A 32 37.62 -30.38 9.14
N PRO A 33 37.03 -31.29 8.32
CA PRO A 33 36.49 -30.96 7.01
C PRO A 33 35.29 -29.98 7.06
N GLU A 34 34.52 -29.98 8.15
CA GLU A 34 33.28 -29.21 8.29
C GLU A 34 33.54 -27.73 8.62
N THR A 35 34.70 -27.43 9.22
CA THR A 35 35.11 -26.05 9.49
C THR A 35 35.32 -25.28 8.18
N ARG A 36 34.35 -24.42 7.85
CA ARG A 36 34.38 -23.52 6.68
C ARG A 36 35.21 -22.25 6.93
N HIS A 37 35.21 -21.75 8.17
CA HIS A 37 35.87 -20.51 8.55
C HIS A 37 36.52 -20.63 9.92
N ILE A 38 37.72 -20.07 10.10
CA ILE A 38 38.41 -20.02 11.40
C ILE A 38 38.58 -18.55 11.81
N PRO A 39 38.14 -18.14 13.00
CA PRO A 39 38.31 -16.77 13.48
C PRO A 39 39.75 -16.56 13.97
N VAL A 40 40.34 -15.42 13.59
CA VAL A 40 41.62 -14.95 14.13
C VAL A 40 41.33 -13.95 15.24
N VAL A 41 41.73 -14.28 16.45
CA VAL A 41 41.40 -13.52 17.67
C VAL A 41 42.67 -13.11 18.39
N TRP A 42 42.75 -11.85 18.79
CA TRP A 42 43.85 -11.29 19.59
C TRP A 42 43.28 -10.60 20.83
N ASN A 43 43.79 -10.96 22.01
CA ASN A 43 43.29 -10.47 23.30
C ASN A 43 41.76 -10.57 23.44
N GLY A 44 41.19 -11.69 22.98
CA GLY A 44 39.74 -11.94 23.00
C GLY A 44 38.94 -11.21 21.92
N ARG A 45 39.54 -10.31 21.14
CA ARG A 45 38.85 -9.55 20.07
C ARG A 45 39.10 -10.17 18.69
N PRO A 46 38.07 -10.34 17.85
CA PRO A 46 38.26 -10.81 16.49
C PRO A 46 38.95 -9.72 15.64
N ILE A 47 40.00 -10.10 14.93
CA ILE A 47 40.80 -9.20 14.08
C ILE A 47 40.87 -9.66 12.62
N GLY A 48 40.37 -10.86 12.34
CA GLY A 48 40.29 -11.40 10.99
C GLY A 48 39.61 -12.77 10.95
N LEU A 49 39.48 -13.30 9.75
CA LEU A 49 38.88 -14.60 9.48
C LEU A 49 39.71 -15.33 8.43
N ILE A 50 39.77 -16.65 8.54
CA ILE A 50 40.38 -17.51 7.53
C ILE A 50 39.27 -18.31 6.87
N SER A 51 39.02 -18.05 5.59
CA SER A 51 38.15 -18.91 4.78
C SER A 51 38.90 -20.16 4.36
N ARG A 52 38.33 -21.35 4.63
CA ARG A 52 38.88 -22.64 4.20
C ARG A 52 39.20 -22.63 2.70
N LYS A 53 38.26 -22.16 1.89
CA LYS A 53 38.39 -22.12 0.43
C LYS A 53 39.58 -21.27 0.00
N ASN A 54 39.64 -20.01 0.43
CA ASN A 54 40.67 -19.06 0.01
C ASN A 54 42.05 -19.46 0.54
N PHE A 55 42.09 -19.94 1.79
CA PHE A 55 43.32 -20.40 2.43
C PHE A 55 43.91 -21.61 1.72
N LEU A 56 43.12 -22.67 1.50
CA LEU A 56 43.59 -23.88 0.81
C LEU A 56 44.02 -23.58 -0.63
N LEU A 57 43.25 -22.75 -1.35
CA LEU A 57 43.62 -22.30 -2.70
C LEU A 57 44.93 -21.52 -2.74
N THR A 58 45.31 -20.84 -1.66
CA THR A 58 46.57 -20.10 -1.57
C THR A 58 47.72 -21.02 -1.14
N TYR A 59 47.47 -21.89 -0.18
CA TYR A 59 48.48 -22.71 0.47
C TYR A 59 48.95 -23.91 -0.40
N VAL A 60 48.02 -24.53 -1.15
CA VAL A 60 48.30 -25.73 -1.97
C VAL A 60 48.82 -25.37 -3.37
N ARG A 61 48.86 -24.08 -3.75
CA ARG A 61 49.49 -23.64 -5.01
C ARG A 61 50.97 -24.02 -5.03
N MET A 62 51.55 -24.08 -6.24
CA MET A 62 52.98 -24.31 -6.43
C MET A 62 53.80 -23.38 -5.53
N TYR A 63 54.70 -23.96 -4.72
CA TYR A 63 55.51 -23.29 -3.69
C TYR A 63 54.76 -22.68 -2.49
N GLY A 64 53.43 -22.81 -2.39
CA GLY A 64 52.63 -22.18 -1.34
C GLY A 64 52.99 -22.67 0.07
N ALA A 65 53.15 -23.98 0.26
CA ALA A 65 53.54 -24.55 1.56
C ALA A 65 54.94 -24.09 2.01
N GLU A 66 55.89 -23.96 1.09
CA GLU A 66 57.26 -23.49 1.38
C GLU A 66 57.28 -21.99 1.68
N LEU A 67 56.51 -21.19 0.94
CA LEU A 67 56.45 -19.74 1.09
C LEU A 67 55.72 -19.29 2.36
N TYR A 68 54.63 -19.97 2.72
CA TYR A 68 53.72 -19.55 3.78
C TYR A 68 53.75 -20.43 5.02
N GLY A 69 54.26 -21.66 4.96
CA GLY A 69 54.14 -22.64 6.06
C GLY A 69 54.61 -22.15 7.42
N ARG A 70 55.73 -21.42 7.47
CA ARG A 70 56.30 -20.83 8.70
C ARG A 70 55.78 -19.42 9.01
N ARG A 71 55.04 -18.80 8.09
CA ARG A 71 54.55 -17.43 8.27
C ARG A 71 53.34 -17.40 9.22
N PRO A 72 53.16 -16.30 9.96
CA PRO A 72 52.01 -16.13 10.83
C PRO A 72 50.72 -15.93 10.01
N VAL A 73 49.61 -16.48 10.49
CA VAL A 73 48.35 -16.49 9.73
C VAL A 73 47.74 -15.09 9.54
N LYS A 74 48.15 -14.10 10.33
CA LYS A 74 47.80 -12.68 10.12
C LYS A 74 48.18 -12.13 8.74
N GLU A 75 49.09 -12.79 8.01
CA GLU A 75 49.46 -12.46 6.64
C GLU A 75 48.45 -12.96 5.60
N LEU A 76 47.71 -14.03 5.91
CA LEU A 76 46.75 -14.66 4.99
C LEU A 76 45.28 -14.51 5.43
N MET A 77 45.02 -13.89 6.58
CA MET A 77 43.66 -13.67 7.07
C MET A 77 42.94 -12.57 6.28
N GLU A 78 41.63 -12.75 6.12
CA GLU A 78 40.71 -11.74 5.63
C GLU A 78 40.44 -10.73 6.75
N ARG A 79 40.60 -9.43 6.46
CA ARG A 79 40.39 -8.33 7.42
C ARG A 79 39.06 -7.64 7.25
N ASP A 80 38.47 -7.74 6.07
CA ASP A 80 37.17 -7.19 5.74
C ASP A 80 36.06 -8.15 6.22
N ILE A 81 35.88 -8.16 7.54
CA ILE A 81 34.94 -9.04 8.24
C ILE A 81 33.79 -8.22 8.84
N LEU A 82 32.57 -8.74 8.72
CA LEU A 82 31.42 -8.15 9.39
C LEU A 82 31.41 -8.60 10.86
N ILE A 83 31.60 -7.67 11.80
CA ILE A 83 31.47 -7.93 13.23
C ILE A 83 30.12 -7.40 13.73
N VAL A 84 29.40 -8.23 14.47
CA VAL A 84 28.08 -7.93 15.04
C VAL A 84 28.03 -8.28 16.51
N ASP A 85 27.40 -7.42 17.33
CA ASP A 85 27.18 -7.73 18.74
C ASP A 85 26.11 -8.80 18.89
N ALA A 86 26.21 -9.63 19.93
CA ALA A 86 25.34 -10.75 20.26
C ALA A 86 23.85 -10.33 20.33
N LYS A 87 23.58 -9.08 20.71
CA LYS A 87 22.22 -8.52 20.82
C LYS A 87 21.66 -7.97 19.50
N THR A 88 22.46 -7.92 18.44
CA THR A 88 22.02 -7.41 17.13
C THR A 88 20.93 -8.31 16.57
N SER A 89 19.81 -7.74 16.11
CA SER A 89 18.71 -8.53 15.52
C SER A 89 19.10 -9.15 14.18
N CYS A 90 18.52 -10.31 13.84
CA CYS A 90 18.73 -10.96 12.54
C CYS A 90 18.44 -10.04 11.35
N GLU A 91 17.43 -9.17 11.46
CA GLU A 91 17.08 -8.22 10.41
C GLU A 91 18.17 -7.17 10.19
N ALA A 92 18.73 -6.63 11.28
CA ALA A 92 19.82 -5.66 11.21
C ALA A 92 21.09 -6.31 10.65
N ILE A 93 21.37 -7.57 11.00
CA ILE A 93 22.47 -8.34 10.40
C ILE A 93 22.25 -8.50 8.90
N ASN A 94 21.06 -8.91 8.48
CA ASN A 94 20.74 -9.11 7.06
C ASN A 94 20.80 -7.79 6.26
N ALA A 95 20.36 -6.67 6.84
CA ALA A 95 20.48 -5.36 6.22
C ALA A 95 21.94 -4.93 6.04
N ARG A 96 22.77 -5.09 7.10
CA ARG A 96 24.20 -4.77 7.05
C ARG A 96 24.95 -5.66 6.06
N ALA A 97 24.61 -6.95 6.01
CA ALA A 97 25.23 -7.90 5.08
C ALA A 97 24.94 -7.54 3.60
N ARG A 98 23.71 -7.09 3.29
CA ARG A 98 23.34 -6.64 1.93
C ARG A 98 24.07 -5.37 1.51
N ASN A 99 24.15 -4.38 2.42
CA ASN A 99 24.74 -3.07 2.11
C ASN A 99 26.27 -3.08 2.05
N ALA A 100 26.93 -4.00 2.77
CA ALA A 100 28.38 -3.99 2.87
C ALA A 100 29.11 -4.48 1.60
N PHE A 101 28.46 -5.26 0.72
CA PHE A 101 29.21 -6.00 -0.31
C PHE A 101 28.70 -5.90 -1.76
N GLY A 102 27.53 -5.31 -2.03
CA GLY A 102 27.07 -4.94 -3.38
C GLY A 102 26.86 -6.08 -4.40
N ASP A 103 27.34 -7.29 -4.12
CA ASP A 103 27.32 -8.48 -4.99
C ASP A 103 26.25 -9.51 -4.58
N GLY A 104 25.47 -9.21 -3.54
CA GLY A 104 24.43 -10.09 -3.01
C GLY A 104 24.95 -11.34 -2.29
N ARG A 105 26.26 -11.51 -2.11
CA ARG A 105 26.82 -12.65 -1.37
C ARG A 105 26.83 -12.39 0.13
N MET A 106 26.25 -13.31 0.88
CA MET A 106 26.36 -13.32 2.34
C MET A 106 27.78 -13.71 2.73
N ARG A 107 28.54 -12.76 3.29
CA ARG A 107 29.83 -13.06 3.92
C ARG A 107 29.63 -13.67 5.30
N PRO A 108 30.56 -14.51 5.77
CA PRO A 108 30.61 -14.90 7.17
C PRO A 108 30.73 -13.65 8.05
N PHE A 109 29.97 -13.61 9.13
CA PHE A 109 30.06 -12.56 10.14
C PHE A 109 30.53 -13.15 11.47
N VAL A 110 31.22 -12.35 12.26
CA VAL A 110 31.71 -12.74 13.57
C VAL A 110 30.82 -12.13 14.63
N VAL A 111 30.35 -12.97 15.56
CA VAL A 111 29.53 -12.55 16.68
C VAL A 111 30.44 -12.23 17.86
N THR A 112 30.22 -11.07 18.48
CA THR A 112 30.91 -10.66 19.70
C THR A 112 29.92 -10.40 20.83
N ASP A 113 30.33 -10.61 22.07
CA ASP A 113 29.59 -10.17 23.26
C ASP A 113 30.43 -9.12 23.98
N GLY A 114 30.01 -7.86 23.94
CA GLY A 114 30.82 -6.76 24.51
C GLY A 114 32.19 -6.60 23.84
N GLY A 115 32.29 -6.91 22.55
CA GLY A 115 33.52 -6.85 21.76
C GLY A 115 34.45 -8.06 21.91
N ILE A 116 34.11 -9.04 22.75
CA ILE A 116 34.83 -10.31 22.87
C ILE A 116 34.23 -11.34 21.91
N TYR A 117 35.08 -12.11 21.24
CA TYR A 117 34.67 -13.17 20.32
C TYR A 117 33.71 -14.16 21.01
N ALA A 118 32.54 -14.36 20.40
CA ALA A 118 31.49 -15.23 20.91
C ALA A 118 31.05 -16.31 19.91
N GLY A 119 31.51 -16.26 18.66
CA GLY A 119 31.22 -17.28 17.65
C GLY A 119 31.25 -16.76 16.22
N ILE A 120 31.02 -17.65 15.26
CA ILE A 120 30.81 -17.31 13.85
C ILE A 120 29.32 -17.41 13.54
N GLY A 121 28.78 -16.42 12.85
CA GLY A 121 27.41 -16.39 12.37
C GLY A 121 27.14 -17.43 11.29
N ASN A 122 26.09 -18.24 11.48
CA ASN A 122 25.61 -19.16 10.47
C ASN A 122 24.69 -18.45 9.46
N ALA A 123 25.17 -18.29 8.23
CA ALA A 123 24.43 -17.70 7.11
C ALA A 123 23.17 -18.50 6.72
N GLU A 124 23.24 -19.84 6.73
CA GLU A 124 22.09 -20.70 6.42
C GLU A 124 21.00 -20.54 7.50
N LYS A 125 21.40 -20.50 8.77
CA LYS A 125 20.46 -20.27 9.88
C LYS A 125 19.82 -18.88 9.80
N LEU A 126 20.60 -17.85 9.43
CA LEU A 126 20.07 -16.52 9.18
C LEU A 126 19.04 -16.53 8.04
N MET A 127 19.33 -17.18 6.92
CA MET A 127 18.40 -17.29 5.80
C MET A 127 17.09 -17.98 6.18
N MET A 128 17.15 -19.09 6.93
CA MET A 128 15.94 -19.77 7.43
C MET A 128 15.10 -18.84 8.32
N VAL A 129 15.72 -18.17 9.28
CA VAL A 129 15.04 -17.21 10.16
C VAL A 129 14.40 -16.07 9.36
N MET A 130 15.09 -15.56 8.34
CA MET A 130 14.55 -14.50 7.49
C MET A 130 13.38 -15.00 6.62
N ALA A 131 13.43 -16.24 6.13
CA ALA A 131 12.34 -16.85 5.38
C ALA A 131 11.09 -17.04 6.26
N ASP A 132 11.25 -17.57 7.47
CA ASP A 132 10.15 -17.75 8.44
C ASP A 132 9.54 -16.40 8.84
N LEU A 133 10.37 -15.37 9.02
CA LEU A 133 9.87 -14.04 9.32
C LEU A 133 9.11 -13.42 8.14
N ALA A 134 9.57 -13.67 6.91
CA ALA A 134 8.91 -13.20 5.70
C ALA A 134 7.54 -13.88 5.49
N THR A 135 7.45 -15.19 5.68
CA THR A 135 6.20 -15.95 5.57
C THR A 135 5.21 -15.53 6.65
N ALA A 136 5.65 -15.37 7.91
CA ALA A 136 4.81 -14.90 9.00
C ALA A 136 4.28 -13.48 8.75
N ARG A 137 5.11 -12.58 8.19
CA ARG A 137 4.68 -11.23 7.81
C ARG A 137 3.69 -11.23 6.66
N ALA A 138 3.91 -12.05 5.64
CA ALA A 138 3.00 -12.17 4.51
C ALA A 138 1.61 -12.63 4.98
N ALA A 139 1.55 -13.68 5.81
CA ALA A 139 0.30 -14.18 6.38
C ALA A 139 -0.39 -13.13 7.28
N ALA A 140 0.37 -12.41 8.11
CA ALA A 140 -0.18 -11.34 8.94
C ALA A 140 -0.74 -10.19 8.10
N LEU A 141 -0.05 -9.81 7.02
CA LEU A 141 -0.50 -8.76 6.12
C LEU A 141 -1.77 -9.18 5.37
N GLU A 142 -1.81 -10.39 4.84
CA GLU A 142 -2.99 -10.95 4.17
C GLU A 142 -4.22 -10.96 5.08
N GLU A 143 -4.05 -11.36 6.34
CA GLU A 143 -5.12 -11.32 7.34
C GLU A 143 -5.62 -9.89 7.63
N GLN A 144 -4.72 -8.92 7.71
CA GLN A 144 -5.10 -7.51 7.91
C GLN A 144 -5.85 -6.96 6.70
N THR A 145 -5.39 -7.28 5.48
CA THR A 145 -6.06 -6.90 4.24
C THR A 145 -7.48 -7.48 4.20
N ARG A 146 -7.63 -8.79 4.47
CA ARG A 146 -8.92 -9.47 4.50
C ARG A 146 -9.89 -8.85 5.51
N ARG A 147 -9.40 -8.47 6.70
CA ARG A 147 -10.22 -7.78 7.72
C ARG A 147 -10.65 -6.39 7.27
N ALA A 148 -9.75 -5.63 6.65
CA ALA A 148 -10.07 -4.30 6.14
C ALA A 148 -11.12 -4.37 5.01
N GLU A 149 -10.99 -5.34 4.10
CA GLU A 149 -11.96 -5.59 3.03
C GLU A 149 -13.34 -5.98 3.59
N ALA A 150 -13.39 -6.92 4.54
CA ALA A 150 -14.65 -7.33 5.18
C ALA A 150 -15.32 -6.15 5.91
N ALA A 151 -14.56 -5.31 6.59
CA ALA A 151 -15.08 -4.12 7.26
C ALA A 151 -15.64 -3.11 6.25
N ASN A 152 -14.96 -2.88 5.12
CA ASN A 152 -15.45 -2.00 4.05
C ASN A 152 -16.73 -2.53 3.40
N ALA A 153 -16.81 -3.84 3.13
CA ALA A 153 -18.01 -4.47 2.59
C ALA A 153 -19.19 -4.31 3.56
N SER A 154 -18.99 -4.58 4.85
CA SER A 154 -20.02 -4.41 5.88
C SER A 154 -20.48 -2.95 6.01
N LYS A 155 -19.55 -1.98 6.00
CA LYS A 155 -19.87 -0.55 5.99
C LYS A 155 -20.73 -0.17 4.78
N THR A 156 -20.37 -0.66 3.60
CA THR A 156 -21.11 -0.38 2.35
C THR A 156 -22.52 -0.96 2.40
N GLN A 157 -22.67 -2.22 2.86
CA GLN A 157 -23.97 -2.87 3.02
C GLN A 157 -24.85 -2.15 4.04
N PHE A 158 -24.29 -1.76 5.18
CA PHE A 158 -25.01 -1.01 6.21
C PHE A 158 -25.54 0.31 5.67
N LEU A 159 -24.68 1.09 4.99
CA LEU A 159 -25.09 2.35 4.38
C LEU A 159 -26.21 2.12 3.36
N ALA A 160 -26.07 1.13 2.47
CA ALA A 160 -27.07 0.79 1.46
C ALA A 160 -28.45 0.49 2.07
N SER A 161 -28.48 -0.31 3.14
CA SER A 161 -29.71 -0.61 3.87
C SER A 161 -30.34 0.64 4.49
N MET A 162 -29.55 1.43 5.22
CA MET A 162 -30.02 2.67 5.86
C MET A 162 -30.56 3.68 4.86
N SER A 163 -29.97 3.80 3.67
CA SER A 163 -30.50 4.70 2.64
C SER A 163 -31.88 4.28 2.14
N HIS A 164 -32.13 2.98 1.96
CA HIS A 164 -33.47 2.51 1.57
C HIS A 164 -34.50 2.78 2.67
N GLU A 165 -34.12 2.55 3.93
CA GLU A 165 -34.97 2.84 5.09
C GLU A 165 -35.23 4.34 5.29
N LEU A 166 -34.29 5.21 4.93
CA LEU A 166 -34.46 6.66 5.00
C LEU A 166 -35.20 7.23 3.79
N ARG A 167 -35.01 6.67 2.59
CA ARG A 167 -35.66 7.14 1.35
C ARG A 167 -37.17 7.08 1.44
N THR A 168 -37.71 6.00 2.00
CA THR A 168 -39.15 5.75 2.08
C THR A 168 -39.90 6.81 2.91
N PRO A 169 -39.56 7.07 4.19
CA PRO A 169 -40.22 8.09 4.98
C PRO A 169 -39.95 9.50 4.43
N LEU A 170 -38.77 9.74 3.87
CA LEU A 170 -38.42 11.04 3.33
C LEU A 170 -39.23 11.37 2.06
N ASN A 171 -39.40 10.40 1.16
CA ASN A 171 -40.29 10.53 0.00
C ASN A 171 -41.74 10.76 0.41
N ALA A 172 -42.20 10.12 1.49
CA ALA A 172 -43.54 10.36 2.03
C ALA A 172 -43.69 11.81 2.55
N ILE A 173 -42.72 12.31 3.32
CA ILE A 173 -42.70 13.69 3.81
C ILE A 173 -42.69 14.70 2.64
N ILE A 174 -41.84 14.46 1.63
CA ILE A 174 -41.79 15.28 0.42
C ILE A 174 -43.14 15.26 -0.30
N GLY A 175 -43.74 14.08 -0.49
CA GLY A 175 -45.04 13.94 -1.15
C GLY A 175 -46.19 14.64 -0.41
N PHE A 176 -46.23 14.55 0.92
CA PHE A 176 -47.21 15.31 1.72
C PHE A 176 -46.98 16.81 1.63
N ALA A 177 -45.72 17.25 1.65
CA ALA A 177 -45.39 18.65 1.46
C ALA A 177 -45.82 19.15 0.07
N ASP A 178 -45.59 18.38 -1.00
CA ASP A 178 -46.04 18.72 -2.35
C ASP A 178 -47.56 18.84 -2.46
N LEU A 179 -48.31 17.91 -1.86
CA LEU A 179 -49.77 17.99 -1.81
C LEU A 179 -50.24 19.29 -1.12
N MET A 180 -49.59 19.67 -0.02
CA MET A 180 -49.91 20.90 0.68
C MET A 180 -49.52 22.15 -0.14
N ARG A 181 -48.39 22.15 -0.85
CA ARG A 181 -47.95 23.26 -1.73
C ARG A 181 -48.93 23.51 -2.87
N LEU A 182 -49.51 22.44 -3.42
CA LEU A 182 -50.48 22.53 -4.51
C LEU A 182 -51.85 23.09 -4.07
N LYS A 183 -52.06 23.40 -2.78
CA LYS A 183 -53.32 23.88 -2.20
C LYS A 183 -54.54 23.01 -2.56
N THR A 184 -54.33 21.73 -2.85
CA THR A 184 -55.39 20.80 -3.31
C THR A 184 -56.47 20.54 -2.26
N MET A 185 -56.21 20.85 -0.98
CA MET A 185 -57.17 20.76 0.12
C MET A 185 -57.61 22.12 0.68
N GLY A 186 -57.32 23.23 -0.01
CA GLY A 186 -57.71 24.59 0.39
C GLY A 186 -56.54 25.51 0.71
N GLU A 187 -56.85 26.76 1.07
CA GLU A 187 -55.85 27.77 1.41
C GLU A 187 -55.27 27.55 2.81
N MET A 188 -53.95 27.72 2.96
CA MET A 188 -53.27 27.64 4.25
C MET A 188 -53.38 28.94 5.03
N HIS A 189 -53.85 28.84 6.27
CA HIS A 189 -53.86 29.94 7.23
C HIS A 189 -53.25 29.51 8.59
N PRO A 190 -52.33 30.31 9.17
CA PRO A 190 -51.75 31.54 8.62
C PRO A 190 -50.81 31.28 7.42
N PRO A 191 -50.54 32.27 6.55
CA PRO A 191 -49.67 32.13 5.36
C PRO A 191 -48.28 31.52 5.65
N ARG A 192 -47.77 31.74 6.86
CA ARG A 192 -46.50 31.21 7.38
C ARG A 192 -46.42 29.68 7.38
N TYR A 193 -47.54 28.96 7.36
CA TYR A 193 -47.54 27.50 7.22
C TYR A 193 -47.09 27.06 5.82
N GLY A 194 -47.41 27.84 4.78
CA GLY A 194 -46.90 27.59 3.43
C GLY A 194 -45.37 27.70 3.37
N GLU A 195 -44.78 28.67 4.08
CA GLU A 195 -43.32 28.81 4.19
C GLU A 195 -42.68 27.59 4.87
N TYR A 196 -43.26 27.09 5.96
CA TYR A 196 -42.76 25.89 6.64
C TYR A 196 -42.83 24.63 5.78
N ILE A 197 -43.89 24.47 5.00
CA ILE A 197 -44.04 23.33 4.10
C ILE A 197 -43.02 23.39 2.95
N GLU A 198 -42.74 24.57 2.42
CA GLU A 198 -41.65 24.78 1.46
C GLU A 198 -40.29 24.41 2.06
N ASP A 199 -40.03 24.81 3.30
CA ASP A 199 -38.78 24.49 4.00
C ASP A 199 -38.65 22.99 4.30
N ILE A 200 -39.73 22.31 4.71
CA ILE A 200 -39.78 20.86 4.91
C ILE A 200 -39.49 20.14 3.59
N HIS A 201 -40.15 20.54 2.51
CA HIS A 201 -39.93 19.97 1.19
C HIS A 201 -38.47 20.13 0.74
N ARG A 202 -37.94 21.37 0.78
CA ARG A 202 -36.56 21.66 0.37
C ARG A 202 -35.53 20.88 1.20
N SER A 203 -35.74 20.81 2.51
CA SER A 203 -34.85 20.07 3.42
C SER A 203 -34.92 18.56 3.17
N GLY A 204 -36.11 18.02 2.90
CA GLY A 204 -36.30 16.61 2.59
C GLY A 204 -35.61 16.20 1.30
N VAL A 205 -35.82 16.98 0.22
CA VAL A 205 -35.14 16.75 -1.06
C VAL A 205 -33.62 16.82 -0.90
N HIS A 206 -33.12 17.78 -0.13
CA HIS A 206 -31.69 17.94 0.09
C HIS A 206 -31.07 16.77 0.88
N LEU A 207 -31.72 16.32 1.96
CA LEU A 207 -31.26 15.17 2.73
C LEU A 207 -31.23 13.89 1.89
N LEU A 208 -32.26 13.68 1.05
CA LEU A 208 -32.31 12.52 0.17
C LEU A 208 -31.13 12.50 -0.81
N LYS A 209 -30.81 13.67 -1.37
CA LYS A 209 -29.66 13.84 -2.26
C LYS A 209 -28.35 13.51 -1.55
N MET A 210 -28.12 14.06 -0.36
CA MET A 210 -26.90 13.79 0.42
C MET A 210 -26.74 12.31 0.76
N ILE A 211 -27.83 11.63 1.14
CA ILE A 211 -27.80 10.20 1.45
C ILE A 211 -27.42 9.38 0.21
N ASN A 212 -28.01 9.69 -0.95
CA ASN A 212 -27.69 8.99 -2.18
C ASN A 212 -26.23 9.23 -2.61
N GLU A 213 -25.73 10.47 -2.52
CA GLU A 213 -24.32 10.79 -2.82
C GLU A 213 -23.34 10.03 -1.92
N LEU A 214 -23.65 9.93 -0.62
CA LEU A 214 -22.84 9.17 0.33
C LEU A 214 -22.85 7.66 0.03
N LEU A 215 -23.97 7.10 -0.41
CA LEU A 215 -24.02 5.71 -0.87
C LEU A 215 -23.18 5.47 -2.10
N ASP A 216 -23.31 6.32 -3.10
CA ASP A 216 -22.60 6.12 -4.36
C ASP A 216 -21.10 6.20 -4.12
N MET A 217 -20.66 7.12 -3.27
CA MET A 217 -19.27 7.18 -2.82
C MET A 217 -18.84 5.87 -2.13
N ALA A 218 -19.65 5.32 -1.21
CA ALA A 218 -19.34 4.06 -0.54
C ALA A 218 -19.26 2.86 -1.51
N LYS A 219 -20.10 2.83 -2.56
CA LYS A 219 -20.04 1.80 -3.61
C LYS A 219 -18.78 1.93 -4.48
N ILE A 220 -18.39 3.15 -4.82
CA ILE A 220 -17.16 3.44 -5.57
C ILE A 220 -15.93 3.02 -4.77
N GLU A 221 -15.85 3.40 -3.49
CA GLU A 221 -14.72 3.08 -2.61
C GLU A 221 -14.55 1.57 -2.37
N SER A 222 -15.64 0.80 -2.41
CA SER A 222 -15.61 -0.65 -2.26
C SER A 222 -15.38 -1.41 -3.57
N GLY A 223 -15.27 -0.72 -4.71
CA GLY A 223 -15.08 -1.35 -6.02
C GLY A 223 -16.29 -2.12 -6.56
N HIS A 224 -17.47 -1.98 -5.94
CA HIS A 224 -18.70 -2.70 -6.30
C HIS A 224 -19.56 -1.95 -7.35
N VAL A 225 -18.94 -1.12 -8.20
CA VAL A 225 -19.65 -0.41 -9.27
C VAL A 225 -19.54 -1.23 -10.55
N GLU A 226 -20.59 -1.97 -10.88
CA GLU A 226 -20.77 -2.53 -12.21
C GLU A 226 -21.36 -1.45 -13.13
N LEU A 227 -20.67 -1.15 -14.22
CA LEU A 227 -21.16 -0.25 -15.25
C LEU A 227 -22.00 -1.03 -16.24
N CYS A 228 -23.21 -0.53 -16.52
CA CYS A 228 -24.08 -1.08 -17.54
C CYS A 228 -23.79 -0.40 -18.87
N GLU A 229 -22.67 -0.79 -19.51
CA GLU A 229 -22.22 -0.15 -20.75
C GLU A 229 -23.11 -0.54 -21.94
N THR A 230 -23.54 0.49 -22.69
CA THR A 230 -24.32 0.34 -23.92
C THR A 230 -23.75 1.26 -25.01
N ILE A 231 -24.08 0.96 -26.26
CA ILE A 231 -23.74 1.83 -27.40
C ILE A 231 -24.86 2.86 -27.56
N PHE A 232 -24.52 4.15 -27.44
CA PHE A 232 -25.49 5.24 -27.61
C PHE A 232 -24.85 6.48 -28.23
N HIS A 233 -25.68 7.38 -28.77
CA HIS A 233 -25.22 8.65 -29.31
C HIS A 233 -25.13 9.71 -28.19
N PRO A 234 -23.95 10.30 -27.91
CA PRO A 234 -23.77 11.20 -26.76
C PRO A 234 -24.64 12.46 -26.84
N MET A 235 -24.88 12.97 -28.05
CA MET A 235 -25.81 14.08 -28.32
C MET A 235 -27.19 13.88 -27.69
N ASN A 236 -27.76 12.67 -27.77
CA ASN A 236 -29.11 12.40 -27.26
C ASN A 236 -29.18 12.60 -25.74
N VAL A 237 -28.14 12.16 -25.02
CA VAL A 237 -28.07 12.31 -23.56
C VAL A 237 -27.86 13.78 -23.19
N GLY A 238 -26.99 14.49 -23.91
CA GLY A 238 -26.76 15.91 -23.69
C GLY A 238 -28.03 16.76 -23.84
N LEU A 239 -28.78 16.54 -24.93
CA LEU A 239 -30.03 17.24 -25.20
C LEU A 239 -31.12 16.92 -24.16
N GLU A 240 -31.23 15.65 -23.74
CA GLU A 240 -32.16 15.23 -22.70
C GLU A 240 -31.89 15.97 -21.38
N VAL A 241 -30.63 16.02 -20.94
CA VAL A 241 -30.25 16.69 -19.70
C VAL A 241 -30.49 18.20 -19.78
N VAL A 242 -30.18 18.83 -20.91
CA VAL A 242 -30.49 20.24 -21.15
C VAL A 242 -31.98 20.50 -21.03
N GLN A 243 -32.81 19.65 -21.63
CA GLN A 243 -34.26 19.81 -21.57
C GLN A 243 -34.79 19.70 -20.14
N MET A 244 -34.24 18.80 -19.33
CA MET A 244 -34.57 18.69 -17.90
C MET A 244 -34.22 19.95 -17.10
N LEU A 245 -33.11 20.61 -17.42
CA LEU A 245 -32.62 21.79 -16.68
C LEU A 245 -33.09 23.13 -17.24
N ARG A 246 -33.85 23.14 -18.33
CA ARG A 246 -34.28 24.35 -19.06
C ARG A 246 -34.98 25.37 -18.16
N GLN A 247 -35.87 24.92 -17.29
CA GLN A 247 -36.57 25.82 -16.37
C GLN A 247 -35.63 26.43 -15.32
N SER A 248 -34.69 25.64 -14.79
CA SER A 248 -33.70 26.12 -13.83
C SER A 248 -32.78 27.19 -14.43
N ILE A 249 -32.35 26.99 -15.68
CA ILE A 249 -31.56 27.97 -16.45
C ILE A 249 -32.36 29.27 -16.64
N ALA A 250 -33.63 29.17 -17.03
CA ALA A 250 -34.50 30.32 -17.22
C ALA A 250 -34.73 31.09 -15.91
N ASN A 251 -35.00 30.38 -14.82
CA ASN A 251 -35.18 30.97 -13.49
C ASN A 251 -33.91 31.68 -12.99
N ALA A 252 -32.73 31.13 -13.30
CA ALA A 252 -31.44 31.73 -13.00
C ALA A 252 -31.05 32.89 -13.95
N LYS A 253 -31.88 33.19 -14.97
CA LYS A 253 -31.65 34.22 -16.00
C LYS A 253 -30.32 34.02 -16.75
N LEU A 254 -30.00 32.78 -17.08
CA LEU A 254 -28.78 32.39 -17.78
C LEU A 254 -29.05 32.17 -19.26
N GLN A 255 -28.04 32.43 -20.10
CA GLN A 255 -28.03 32.02 -21.50
C GLN A 255 -27.50 30.59 -21.60
N LEU A 256 -28.18 29.75 -22.38
CA LEU A 256 -27.72 28.40 -22.69
C LEU A 256 -27.20 28.33 -24.12
N HIS A 257 -25.95 27.88 -24.27
CA HIS A 257 -25.36 27.54 -25.55
C HIS A 257 -25.17 26.04 -25.63
N ILE A 258 -25.54 25.44 -26.75
CA ILE A 258 -25.30 24.02 -27.03
C ILE A 258 -24.47 23.98 -28.29
N ASP A 259 -23.24 23.49 -28.17
CA ASP A 259 -22.31 23.30 -29.26
C ASP A 259 -22.20 21.80 -29.53
N VAL A 260 -22.57 21.36 -30.72
CA VAL A 260 -22.57 19.94 -31.07
C VAL A 260 -21.89 19.78 -32.41
N VAL A 261 -20.85 18.97 -32.44
CA VAL A 261 -20.18 18.59 -33.69
C VAL A 261 -21.06 17.59 -34.44
N ASP A 262 -21.33 17.87 -35.71
CA ASP A 262 -22.08 16.97 -36.59
C ASP A 262 -21.30 15.67 -36.83
N GLY A 263 -22.02 14.54 -36.89
CA GLY A 263 -21.46 13.25 -37.28
C GLY A 263 -20.63 12.55 -36.20
N LEU A 264 -20.81 12.89 -34.92
CA LEU A 264 -20.15 12.18 -33.82
C LEU A 264 -20.49 10.68 -33.82
N PRO A 265 -19.49 9.80 -33.63
CA PRO A 265 -19.76 8.37 -33.52
C PRO A 265 -20.50 8.04 -32.22
N PRO A 266 -21.26 6.93 -32.20
CA PRO A 266 -21.76 6.37 -30.95
C PRO A 266 -20.60 6.03 -30.00
N ILE A 267 -20.84 6.15 -28.70
CA ILE A 267 -19.88 5.77 -27.67
C ILE A 267 -20.36 4.52 -26.93
N HIS A 268 -19.41 3.74 -26.40
CA HIS A 268 -19.67 2.60 -25.52
C HIS A 268 -19.39 3.02 -24.08
N ALA A 269 -20.44 3.23 -23.29
CA ALA A 269 -20.36 3.69 -21.90
C ALA A 269 -21.67 3.40 -21.15
N ASP A 270 -21.69 3.60 -19.83
CA ASP A 270 -22.94 3.58 -19.07
C ASP A 270 -23.72 4.90 -19.26
N GLN A 271 -24.79 4.83 -20.06
CA GLN A 271 -25.62 5.98 -20.41
C GLN A 271 -26.22 6.68 -19.17
N GLN A 272 -26.60 5.93 -18.13
CA GLN A 272 -27.20 6.49 -16.92
C GLN A 272 -26.15 7.24 -16.09
N GLN A 273 -24.93 6.70 -16.00
CA GLN A 273 -23.85 7.38 -15.29
C GLN A 273 -23.41 8.66 -16.01
N ILE A 274 -23.30 8.63 -17.34
CA ILE A 274 -23.00 9.83 -18.13
C ILE A 274 -24.08 10.90 -17.93
N ARG A 275 -25.37 10.52 -18.00
CA ARG A 275 -26.48 11.44 -17.71
C ARG A 275 -26.33 12.07 -16.33
N ARG A 276 -25.98 11.28 -15.31
CA ARG A 276 -25.80 11.73 -13.93
C ARG A 276 -24.63 12.71 -13.78
N VAL A 277 -23.51 12.43 -14.44
CA VAL A 277 -22.35 13.35 -14.50
C VAL A 277 -22.78 14.68 -15.12
N LEU A 278 -23.46 14.66 -16.27
CA LEU A 278 -23.91 15.88 -16.95
C LEU A 278 -24.89 16.69 -16.10
N ILE A 279 -25.84 16.06 -15.41
CA ILE A 279 -26.76 16.74 -14.49
C ILE A 279 -25.98 17.43 -13.37
N ASN A 280 -25.00 16.76 -12.76
CA ASN A 280 -24.20 17.34 -11.69
C ASN A 280 -23.36 18.52 -12.18
N LEU A 281 -22.71 18.40 -13.33
CA LEU A 281 -21.90 19.48 -13.91
C LEU A 281 -22.75 20.68 -14.31
N LEU A 282 -23.86 20.47 -15.04
CA LEU A 282 -24.73 21.56 -15.48
C LEU A 282 -25.48 22.21 -14.33
N SER A 283 -25.93 21.44 -13.32
CA SER A 283 -26.55 22.04 -12.13
C SER A 283 -25.56 22.87 -11.32
N ASN A 284 -24.29 22.45 -11.22
CA ASN A 284 -23.23 23.28 -10.64
C ASN A 284 -22.99 24.54 -11.47
N ALA A 285 -22.93 24.43 -12.79
CA ALA A 285 -22.79 25.59 -13.68
C ALA A 285 -23.93 26.60 -13.47
N ILE A 286 -25.18 26.14 -13.42
CA ILE A 286 -26.36 26.98 -13.16
C ILE A 286 -26.27 27.66 -11.79
N LYS A 287 -25.88 26.91 -10.75
CA LYS A 287 -25.82 27.41 -9.37
C LYS A 287 -24.76 28.51 -9.19
N TYR A 288 -23.62 28.39 -9.85
CA TYR A 288 -22.46 29.26 -9.61
C TYR A 288 -22.25 30.32 -10.70
N THR A 289 -23.05 30.33 -11.76
CA THR A 289 -23.01 31.39 -12.79
C THR A 289 -23.94 32.55 -12.39
N PRO A 290 -23.45 33.80 -12.33
CA PRO A 290 -24.30 34.96 -12.07
C PRO A 290 -25.35 35.18 -13.16
N ALA A 291 -26.47 35.81 -12.78
CA ALA A 291 -27.54 36.17 -13.72
C ALA A 291 -27.01 37.00 -14.91
N GLY A 292 -27.47 36.67 -16.12
CA GLY A 292 -26.97 37.24 -17.37
C GLY A 292 -25.72 36.53 -17.94
N GLY A 293 -25.12 35.59 -17.20
CA GLY A 293 -24.02 34.76 -17.68
C GLY A 293 -24.46 33.64 -18.63
N THR A 294 -23.48 32.92 -19.17
CA THR A 294 -23.68 31.87 -20.18
C THR A 294 -23.19 30.52 -19.66
N VAL A 295 -24.00 29.48 -19.85
CA VAL A 295 -23.63 28.08 -19.65
C VAL A 295 -23.57 27.41 -21.03
N THR A 296 -22.46 26.72 -21.32
CA THR A 296 -22.27 26.03 -22.60
C THR A 296 -22.15 24.53 -22.38
N LEU A 297 -22.92 23.74 -23.13
CA LEU A 297 -22.72 22.30 -23.28
C LEU A 297 -22.10 22.03 -24.65
N ALA A 298 -20.83 21.60 -24.67
CA ALA A 298 -20.16 21.17 -25.89
C ALA A 298 -20.13 19.64 -25.98
N VAL A 299 -20.55 19.09 -27.11
CA VAL A 299 -20.40 17.66 -27.46
C VAL A 299 -19.53 17.60 -28.71
N CYS A 300 -18.29 17.16 -28.55
CA CYS A 300 -17.21 17.22 -29.54
C CYS A 300 -16.39 15.93 -29.57
#